data_AF-A0A951VKK3-F1
#
_entry.id   AF-A0A951VKK3-F1
#
_cell.length_a   1.000
_cell.length_b   1.000
_cell.length_c   1.000
_cell.angle_alpha   90.00
_cell.angle_beta   90.00
_cell.angle_gamma   90.00
#
_symmetry.space_group_name_H-M   'P 1'
#
loop_
_entity.id
_entity.type
_entity.pdbx_description
1 polymer ?
#
loop_
_entity_poly.entity_id
_entity_poly.type
_entity_poly.pdbx_seq_one_letter_code
_entity_poly.pdbx_strand_id
1 'polypeptide(L)'
;MKISTLISILFISIKHYAQPVSFDELSIVHNAKVITIDTSKRVFKIVHIGDSHIQADLFSGKIRSNLQQQYGNAGIGLLFPYKSINTNGPSTYRTSSINKLQANKIVRCKSECSVGIAAYNVILPT
;
A
#
# COMPACT_ATOMS: atom_id res chain seq x y z
N MET A 1 5.39 -17.76 -27.69
CA MET A 1 5.90 -18.51 -26.52
C MET A 1 5.19 -17.98 -25.28
N LYS A 2 4.18 -18.68 -24.75
CA LYS A 2 3.41 -18.24 -23.57
C LYS A 2 4.15 -18.69 -22.31
N ILE A 3 4.83 -17.77 -21.63
CA ILE A 3 5.45 -18.03 -20.34
C ILE A 3 4.37 -17.82 -19.28
N SER A 4 3.67 -18.89 -18.91
CA SER A 4 2.72 -18.88 -17.79
C SER A 4 3.47 -19.14 -16.49
N THR A 5 4.06 -18.09 -15.92
CA THR A 5 4.67 -18.18 -14.59
C THR A 5 3.55 -18.23 -13.55
N LEU A 6 3.43 -19.34 -12.82
CA LEU A 6 2.58 -19.42 -11.63
C LEU A 6 3.12 -18.42 -10.59
N ILE A 7 2.30 -17.45 -10.20
CA ILE A 7 2.65 -16.50 -9.13
C ILE A 7 1.84 -16.90 -7.90
N SER A 8 2.50 -17.47 -6.90
CA SER A 8 1.93 -17.62 -5.56
C SER A 8 2.14 -16.28 -4.84
N ILE A 9 1.10 -15.44 -4.79
CA ILE A 9 1.16 -14.17 -4.04
C ILE A 9 0.80 -14.48 -2.59
N LEU A 10 1.83 -14.58 -1.76
CA LEU A 10 1.72 -14.67 -0.31
C LEU A 10 1.30 -13.31 0.25
N PHE A 11 0.03 -13.15 0.63
CA PHE A 11 -0.43 -11.99 1.39
C PHE A 11 -0.05 -12.17 2.86
N ILE A 12 1.11 -11.63 3.24
CA ILE A 12 1.52 -11.60 4.65
C ILE A 12 0.79 -10.42 5.32
N SER A 13 -0.26 -10.71 6.09
CA SER A 13 -0.78 -9.78 7.08
C SER A 13 -0.09 -10.07 8.42
N ILE A 14 0.97 -9.34 8.74
CA ILE A 14 1.62 -9.45 10.06
C ILE A 14 0.76 -8.67 11.05
N LYS A 15 -0.03 -9.40 11.85
CA LYS A 15 -0.39 -8.92 13.19
C LYS A 15 0.71 -9.41 14.14
N HIS A 16 1.27 -8.46 14.90
CA HIS A 16 2.05 -8.61 16.13
C HIS A 16 3.55 -8.26 16.11
N TYR A 17 3.80 -7.27 16.96
CA TYR A 17 5.00 -6.82 17.64
C TYR A 17 5.92 -7.97 18.08
N ALA A 18 7.19 -7.91 17.66
CA ALA A 18 8.38 -8.44 18.32
C ALA A 18 8.24 -9.71 19.19
N GLN A 19 8.27 -10.91 18.60
CA GLN A 19 8.89 -12.13 19.15
C GLN A 19 9.21 -13.10 17.98
N PRO A 20 10.32 -13.86 18.01
CA PRO A 20 10.65 -14.83 16.97
C PRO A 20 9.79 -16.09 17.17
N VAL A 21 8.74 -16.24 16.37
CA VAL A 21 7.96 -17.48 16.31
C VAL A 21 8.49 -18.29 15.13
N SER A 22 8.82 -19.56 15.35
CA SER A 22 9.07 -20.52 14.27
C SER A 22 7.78 -20.69 13.47
N PHE A 23 7.74 -20.12 12.27
CA PHE A 23 6.56 -20.14 11.41
C PHE A 23 6.55 -21.40 10.55
N ASP A 24 5.67 -22.36 10.85
CA ASP A 24 5.27 -23.40 9.91
C ASP A 24 4.42 -22.75 8.80
N GLU A 25 5.00 -22.66 7.60
CA GLU A 25 4.51 -21.91 6.43
C GLU A 25 3.05 -22.20 6.02
N LEU A 26 2.51 -23.37 6.41
CA LEU A 26 1.17 -23.83 6.01
C LEU A 26 0.03 -23.24 6.84
N SER A 27 0.32 -22.62 7.99
CA SER A 27 -0.70 -22.21 8.98
C SER A 27 -1.36 -20.86 8.71
N ILE A 28 -0.73 -19.99 7.89
CA ILE A 28 -1.11 -18.57 7.76
C ILE A 28 -1.92 -18.31 6.47
N VAL A 29 -1.95 -19.27 5.54
CA VAL A 29 -2.60 -19.10 4.23
C VAL A 29 -3.99 -19.73 4.24
N HIS A 30 -4.94 -19.09 4.94
CA HIS A 30 -6.35 -19.44 4.78
C HIS A 30 -6.88 -18.82 3.47
N ASN A 31 -7.21 -19.67 2.50
CA ASN A 31 -7.87 -19.31 1.23
C ASN A 31 -7.03 -18.55 0.19
N ALA A 32 -5.75 -18.88 0.00
CA ALA A 32 -5.05 -18.42 -1.20
C ALA A 32 -5.60 -19.13 -2.44
N LYS A 33 -6.26 -18.38 -3.31
CA LYS A 33 -6.54 -18.82 -4.67
C LYS A 33 -5.33 -18.50 -5.53
N VAL A 34 -4.75 -19.51 -6.16
CA VAL A 34 -3.75 -19.29 -7.21
C VAL A 34 -4.44 -18.62 -8.39
N ILE A 35 -3.95 -17.45 -8.80
CA ILE A 35 -4.49 -16.68 -9.93
C ILE A 35 -3.38 -16.55 -10.97
N THR A 36 -3.66 -16.94 -12.21
CA THR A 36 -2.78 -16.64 -13.35
C THR A 36 -2.95 -15.19 -13.74
N ILE A 37 -1.87 -14.40 -13.66
CA ILE A 37 -1.88 -12.97 -14.01
C ILE A 37 -1.35 -12.82 -15.44
N ASP A 38 -2.22 -12.45 -16.38
CA ASP A 38 -1.81 -12.01 -17.71
C ASP A 38 -1.50 -10.51 -17.69
N THR A 39 -0.22 -10.17 -17.48
CA THR A 39 0.26 -8.78 -17.43
C THR A 39 0.39 -8.14 -18.81
N SER A 40 0.22 -8.91 -19.90
CA SER A 40 0.33 -8.37 -21.27
C SER A 40 -0.90 -7.58 -21.71
N LYS A 41 -2.03 -7.72 -21.01
CA LYS A 41 -3.31 -7.10 -21.39
C LYS A 41 -3.93 -6.21 -20.32
N ARG A 42 -3.53 -6.37 -19.05
CA ARG A 42 -4.16 -5.65 -17.93
C ARG A 42 -3.16 -5.34 -16.82
N VAL A 43 -3.34 -4.18 -16.19
CA VAL A 43 -2.61 -3.80 -14.99
C VAL A 43 -3.17 -4.57 -13.79
N PHE A 44 -2.32 -5.35 -13.13
CA PHE A 44 -2.65 -5.99 -11.86
C PHE A 44 -2.47 -5.00 -10.70
N LYS A 45 -3.51 -4.80 -9.89
CA LYS A 45 -3.52 -3.84 -8.78
C LYS A 45 -3.45 -4.58 -7.45
N ILE A 46 -2.47 -4.23 -6.63
CA ILE A 46 -2.29 -4.77 -5.27
C ILE A 46 -2.55 -3.63 -4.28
N VAL A 47 -3.38 -3.90 -3.28
CA VAL A 47 -3.67 -2.95 -2.19
C VAL A 47 -3.12 -3.53 -0.89
N HIS A 48 -2.18 -2.79 -0.29
CA HIS A 48 -1.72 -3.06 1.08
C HIS A 48 -2.46 -2.14 2.04
N ILE A 49 -3.13 -2.70 3.03
CA ILE A 49 -3.81 -1.95 4.10
C ILE A 49 -3.05 -2.25 5.41
N GLY A 50 -2.64 -1.21 6.11
CA GLY A 50 -1.88 -1.37 7.35
C GLY A 50 -1.61 -0.06 8.07
N ASP A 51 -0.58 -0.07 8.92
CA ASP A 51 -0.21 1.03 9.80
C ASP A 51 0.88 1.94 9.20
N SER A 52 1.68 2.58 10.06
CA SER A 52 2.79 3.44 9.69
C SER A 52 3.83 2.80 8.76
N HIS A 53 4.06 1.48 8.81
CA HIS A 53 5.04 0.81 7.94
C HIS A 53 4.58 0.72 6.48
N ILE A 54 3.28 0.52 6.28
CA ILE A 54 2.65 0.58 4.96
C ILE A 54 2.55 2.05 4.51
N GLN A 55 2.18 2.96 5.42
CA GLN A 55 2.13 4.39 5.11
C GLN A 55 3.49 4.96 4.64
N ALA A 56 4.59 4.58 5.31
CA ALA A 56 5.94 5.00 4.94
C ALA A 56 6.46 4.29 3.67
N ASP A 57 5.72 3.30 3.18
CA ASP A 57 6.02 2.53 1.97
C ASP A 57 7.36 1.80 1.99
N LEU A 58 7.83 1.42 3.19
CA LEU A 58 9.05 0.65 3.36
C LEU A 58 8.83 -0.80 2.88
N PHE A 59 7.80 -1.46 3.41
CA PHE A 59 7.46 -2.83 3.03
C PHE A 59 6.77 -2.88 1.66
N SER A 60 5.69 -2.11 1.48
CA SER A 60 4.94 -2.08 0.22
C SER A 60 5.77 -1.57 -0.96
N GLY A 61 6.71 -0.66 -0.72
CA GLY A 61 7.60 -0.14 -1.75
C GLY A 61 8.60 -1.18 -2.24
N LYS A 62 9.12 -2.02 -1.32
CA LYS A 62 10.01 -3.13 -1.70
C LYS A 62 9.26 -4.20 -2.51
N ILE A 63 8.05 -4.57 -2.09
CA ILE A 63 7.19 -5.49 -2.84
C ILE A 63 6.87 -4.92 -4.22
N ARG A 64 6.47 -3.64 -4.30
CA ARG A 64 6.18 -2.95 -5.57
C ARG A 64 7.41 -2.97 -6.50
N SER A 65 8.59 -2.63 -5.99
CA SER A 65 9.83 -2.62 -6.79
C SER A 65 10.16 -4.00 -7.36
N ASN A 66 10.09 -5.05 -6.53
CA ASN A 66 10.39 -6.42 -6.97
C ASN A 66 9.39 -6.89 -8.04
N LEU A 67 8.08 -6.63 -7.83
CA LEU A 67 7.05 -7.03 -8.79
C LEU A 67 7.14 -6.24 -10.10
N GLN A 68 7.44 -4.94 -10.04
CA GLN A 68 7.63 -4.13 -11.24
C GLN A 68 8.86 -4.54 -12.03
N GLN A 69 9.94 -4.94 -11.35
CA GLN A 69 11.14 -5.48 -12.00
C GLN A 69 10.85 -6.79 -12.74
N GLN A 70 10.02 -7.65 -12.16
CA GLN A 70 9.73 -8.97 -12.72
C GLN A 70 8.63 -8.96 -13.79
N TYR A 71 7.60 -8.14 -13.60
CA TYR A 71 6.34 -8.20 -14.38
C TYR A 71 6.01 -6.93 -15.17
N GLY A 72 6.86 -5.90 -15.09
CA GLY A 72 6.68 -4.62 -15.75
C GLY A 72 6.19 -3.52 -14.80
N ASN A 73 6.61 -2.29 -15.08
CA ASN A 73 6.29 -1.13 -14.27
C ASN A 73 4.99 -0.46 -14.74
N ALA A 74 3.90 -0.64 -13.97
CA ALA A 74 2.60 -0.02 -14.23
C ALA A 74 2.34 1.27 -13.40
N GLY A 75 3.38 1.85 -12.80
CA GLY A 75 3.29 3.07 -11.99
C GLY A 75 3.06 2.83 -10.50
N ILE A 76 2.97 3.93 -9.74
CA ILE A 76 2.93 3.90 -8.26
C ILE A 76 1.58 3.46 -7.68
N GLY A 77 0.49 3.63 -8.44
CA GLY A 77 -0.87 3.35 -8.00
C GLY A 77 -1.50 4.52 -7.24
N LEU A 78 -2.24 4.21 -6.17
CA LEU A 78 -2.94 5.21 -5.34
C LEU A 78 -1.93 6.07 -4.56
N LEU A 79 -2.08 7.40 -4.67
CA LEU A 79 -1.22 8.37 -3.99
C LEU A 79 -2.05 9.32 -3.12
N PHE A 80 -1.50 9.70 -1.96
CA PHE A 80 -2.07 10.72 -1.10
C PHE A 80 -1.03 11.82 -0.79
N PRO A 81 -1.41 13.12 -0.72
CA PRO A 81 -0.47 14.24 -0.58
C PRO A 81 0.07 14.42 0.85
N TYR A 82 0.75 13.40 1.38
CA TYR A 82 1.20 13.37 2.78
C TYR A 82 2.09 14.55 3.15
N LYS A 83 3.05 14.91 2.30
CA LYS A 83 3.97 16.03 2.58
C LYS A 83 3.28 17.39 2.56
N SER A 84 2.23 17.56 1.75
CA SER A 84 1.48 18.81 1.68
C SER A 84 0.65 19.06 2.95
N ILE A 85 0.35 18.01 3.73
CA ILE A 85 -0.36 18.09 5.01
C ILE A 85 0.56 17.83 6.22
N ASN A 86 1.88 17.93 6.02
CA ASN A 86 2.90 17.72 7.07
C ASN A 86 2.79 16.36 7.80
N THR A 87 2.49 15.28 7.08
CA THR A 87 2.46 13.94 7.64
C THR A 87 3.49 13.02 6.99
N ASN A 88 3.83 11.94 7.69
CA ASN A 88 4.75 10.93 7.19
C ASN A 88 4.13 10.20 6.00
N GLY A 89 4.97 9.82 5.05
CA GLY A 89 4.56 9.16 3.83
C GLY A 89 5.77 8.63 3.07
N PRO A 90 5.54 8.05 1.89
CA PRO A 90 6.59 7.43 1.08
C PRO A 90 7.69 8.44 0.72
N SER A 91 8.95 8.01 0.75
CA SER A 91 10.08 8.83 0.29
C SER A 91 10.21 8.86 -1.24
N THR A 92 9.53 7.94 -1.93
CA THR A 92 9.57 7.80 -3.39
C THR A 92 8.85 8.91 -4.14
N TYR A 93 8.03 9.71 -3.45
CA TYR A 93 7.41 10.90 -4.04
C TYR A 93 7.32 12.02 -3.02
N ARG A 94 7.18 13.25 -3.52
CA ARG A 94 6.96 14.43 -2.71
C ARG A 94 5.82 15.24 -3.29
N THR A 95 4.91 15.68 -2.43
CA THR A 95 3.84 16.61 -2.79
C THR A 95 4.10 17.96 -2.14
N SER A 96 3.72 19.03 -2.83
CA SER A 96 3.74 20.39 -2.32
C SER A 96 2.40 21.06 -2.57
N SER A 97 2.13 22.14 -1.85
CA SER A 97 0.99 23.02 -2.03
C SER A 97 1.45 24.45 -1.77
N ILE A 98 0.93 25.40 -2.55
CA ILE A 98 1.17 26.83 -2.32
C ILE A 98 0.52 27.25 -1.00
N ASN A 99 -0.69 26.75 -0.75
CA ASN A 99 -1.45 27.04 0.44
C ASN A 99 -1.21 25.99 1.53
N LYS A 100 -1.26 26.43 2.79
CA LYS A 100 -1.26 25.52 3.94
C LYS A 100 -2.54 24.68 3.93
N LEU A 101 -2.40 23.37 3.77
CA LEU A 101 -3.52 22.44 3.78
C LEU A 101 -3.82 21.95 5.20
N GLN A 102 -5.10 21.79 5.50
CA GLN A 102 -5.55 21.07 6.68
C GLN A 102 -6.05 19.68 6.28
N ALA A 103 -6.04 18.74 7.21
CA ALA A 103 -6.45 17.38 6.96
C ALA A 103 -7.00 16.71 8.21
N ASN A 104 -8.04 15.90 8.05
CA ASN A 104 -8.43 14.95 9.09
C ASN A 104 -7.73 13.62 8.86
N LYS A 105 -7.38 12.96 9.96
CA LYS A 105 -6.82 11.60 9.98
C LYS A 105 -7.78 10.70 10.75
N ILE A 106 -8.10 9.52 10.22
CA ILE A 106 -9.04 8.60 10.85
C ILE A 106 -8.68 8.31 12.31
N VAL A 107 -7.39 8.14 12.62
CA VAL A 107 -6.92 7.78 13.97
C VAL A 107 -6.95 8.93 14.98
N ARG A 108 -7.13 10.18 14.52
CA ARG A 108 -7.19 11.37 15.38
C ARG A 108 -8.55 12.04 15.37
N CYS A 109 -9.49 11.53 14.59
CA CYS A 109 -10.81 12.13 14.52
C CYS A 109 -11.62 11.78 15.76
N LYS A 110 -12.17 12.80 16.42
CA LYS A 110 -13.01 12.64 17.63
C LYS A 110 -14.51 12.52 17.32
N SER A 111 -14.93 12.95 16.14
CA SER A 111 -16.30 12.89 15.63
C SER A 111 -16.33 12.16 14.28
N GLU A 112 -17.45 12.15 13.56
CA GLU A 112 -17.48 11.58 12.21
C GLU A 112 -16.61 12.42 11.25
N CYS A 113 -15.48 11.86 10.81
CA CYS A 113 -14.68 12.43 9.72
C CYS A 113 -14.92 11.65 8.43
N SER A 114 -15.34 12.35 7.38
CA SER A 114 -15.40 11.80 6.02
C SER A 114 -14.00 11.66 5.44
N VAL A 115 -13.32 10.57 5.77
CA VAL A 115 -11.99 10.20 5.24
C VAL A 115 -12.12 9.23 4.07
N GLY A 116 -11.24 9.36 3.08
CA GLY A 116 -11.17 8.42 1.97
C GLY A 116 -10.42 7.13 2.31
N ILE A 117 -10.21 6.27 1.31
CA ILE A 117 -9.50 4.98 1.45
C ILE A 117 -8.06 5.11 1.98
N ALA A 118 -7.43 6.28 1.83
CA ALA A 118 -6.12 6.56 2.42
C ALA A 118 -6.18 6.79 3.94
N ALA A 119 -7.36 6.76 4.58
CA ALA A 119 -7.60 7.13 5.98
C ALA A 119 -7.33 8.61 6.32
N TYR A 120 -7.34 9.46 5.29
CA TYR A 120 -7.22 10.91 5.37
C TYR A 120 -8.23 11.60 4.46
N ASN A 121 -8.56 12.85 4.77
CA ASN A 121 -9.09 13.80 3.80
C ASN A 121 -8.25 15.08 3.82
N VAL A 122 -8.33 15.86 2.75
CA VAL A 122 -7.69 17.17 2.65
C VAL A 122 -8.79 18.22 2.62
N ILE A 123 -8.68 19.23 3.46
CA ILE A 123 -9.55 20.40 3.46
C ILE A 123 -8.86 21.47 2.64
N LEU A 124 -9.48 21.84 1.52
CA LEU A 124 -8.98 22.89 0.64
C LEU A 124 -9.25 24.26 1.27
N PRO A 125 -8.34 25.23 1.11
CA PRO A 125 -8.62 26.61 1.49
C PRO A 125 -9.77 27.15 0.64
N THR A 126 -10.72 27.82 1.29
CA THR A 126 -11.82 28.56 0.65
C THR A 126 -11.36 29.93 0.19
#